data_AF-A0AA97DXM2-F1
#
_entry.id   AF-A0AA97DXM2-F1
#
_cell.length_a   1.000
_cell.length_b   1.000
_cell.length_c   1.000
_cell.angle_alpha   90.00
_cell.angle_beta   90.00
_cell.angle_gamma   90.00
#
_symmetry.space_group_name_H-M   'P 1'
#
loop_
_entity.id
_entity.type
_entity.pdbx_description
1 polymer ?
#
loop_
_entity_poly.entity_id
_entity_poly.type
_entity_poly.pdbx_seq_one_letter_code
_entity_poly.pdbx_strand_id
1 'polypeptide(L)'
;MQQVLDHSIVVSKVDFRHHYKIGSALYPSQGEDFVKLYQNATIASNSVTYSSGTWAPFTSKLASNHIHQLKVITLLTDDIQNEKLYFDIQPQVNLSNNNIVGGEVLLRWHNKALGQVSPGEFIPLAEQTGLIYKLTYMVIEKVFHCSRSTLDRACRSNLINQCFSIRSLPRRLCSSC
;
A
#
# COMPACT_ATOMS: atom_id res chain seq x y z
N MET A 1 -14.45 -29.39 2.99
CA MET A 1 -13.49 -28.96 1.94
C MET A 1 -12.25 -28.30 2.54
N GLN A 2 -12.41 -27.33 3.45
CA GLN A 2 -11.29 -26.62 4.11
C GLN A 2 -10.27 -27.56 4.78
N GLN A 3 -10.75 -28.56 5.53
CA GLN A 3 -9.89 -29.53 6.22
C GLN A 3 -8.93 -30.30 5.29
N VAL A 4 -9.29 -30.56 4.02
CA VAL A 4 -8.42 -31.32 3.11
C VAL A 4 -7.25 -30.45 2.61
N LEU A 5 -7.48 -29.16 2.44
CA LEU A 5 -6.48 -28.22 1.90
C LEU A 5 -5.51 -27.68 2.95
N ASP A 6 -5.81 -27.88 4.24
CA ASP A 6 -4.96 -27.44 5.35
C ASP A 6 -3.83 -28.43 5.69
N HIS A 7 -3.80 -29.61 5.05
CA HIS A 7 -2.73 -30.59 5.23
C HIS A 7 -1.51 -30.26 4.36
N SER A 8 -0.30 -30.44 4.91
CA SER A 8 0.92 -30.31 4.11
C SER A 8 1.02 -31.47 3.12
N ILE A 9 1.48 -31.16 1.91
CA ILE A 9 1.80 -32.16 0.90
C ILE A 9 3.32 -32.27 0.83
N VAL A 10 3.82 -33.49 1.01
CA VAL A 10 5.25 -33.77 0.90
C VAL A 10 5.61 -33.95 -0.58
N VAL A 11 6.38 -33.01 -1.13
CA VAL A 11 6.96 -33.14 -2.47
C VAL A 11 8.47 -33.20 -2.31
N SER A 12 9.08 -34.32 -2.73
CA SER A 12 10.53 -34.51 -2.68
C SER A 12 11.17 -34.26 -1.30
N LYS A 13 10.52 -34.74 -0.22
CA LYS A 13 10.92 -34.57 1.20
C LYS A 13 10.85 -33.14 1.75
N VAL A 14 10.20 -32.22 1.04
CA VAL A 14 9.90 -30.88 1.53
C VAL A 14 8.40 -30.77 1.81
N ASP A 15 8.05 -30.28 3.00
CA ASP A 15 6.68 -29.99 3.38
C ASP A 15 6.20 -28.69 2.71
N PHE A 16 5.19 -28.80 1.85
CA PHE A 16 4.51 -27.66 1.27
C PHE A 16 3.16 -27.43 1.94
N ARG A 17 2.96 -26.21 2.46
CA ARG A 17 1.64 -25.72 2.88
C ARG A 17 1.01 -24.93 1.75
N HIS A 18 -0.23 -25.27 1.41
CA HIS A 18 -0.97 -24.57 0.36
C HIS A 18 -1.53 -23.26 0.87
N HIS A 19 -1.16 -22.16 0.22
CA HIS A 19 -1.90 -20.90 0.36
C HIS A 19 -3.00 -20.89 -0.69
N TYR A 20 -4.25 -20.97 -0.24
CA TYR A 20 -5.42 -20.91 -1.10
C TYR A 20 -6.39 -19.84 -0.60
N LYS A 21 -7.17 -19.27 -1.53
CA LYS A 21 -8.20 -18.26 -1.24
C LYS A 21 -9.46 -18.66 -1.98
N ILE A 22 -10.55 -18.78 -1.25
CA ILE A 22 -11.84 -19.21 -1.79
C ILE A 22 -12.84 -18.08 -1.66
N GLY A 23 -13.50 -17.74 -2.76
CA GLY A 23 -14.61 -16.81 -2.78
C GLY A 23 -15.87 -17.50 -3.29
N SER A 24 -17.02 -17.23 -2.66
CA SER A 24 -18.29 -17.80 -3.08
C SER A 24 -19.32 -16.71 -3.39
N ALA A 25 -20.09 -16.89 -4.45
CA ALA A 25 -21.27 -16.09 -4.78
C ALA A 25 -22.50 -16.99 -4.98
N LEU A 26 -23.68 -16.53 -4.57
CA LEU A 26 -24.93 -17.28 -4.59
C LEU A 26 -25.82 -16.87 -5.77
N TYR A 27 -26.24 -17.86 -6.56
CA TYR A 27 -27.31 -17.69 -7.54
C TYR A 27 -28.69 -17.89 -6.86
N PRO A 28 -29.72 -17.11 -7.21
CA PRO A 28 -29.70 -15.92 -8.08
C PRO A 28 -29.41 -14.61 -7.33
N SER A 29 -29.38 -14.63 -5.98
CA SER A 29 -29.37 -13.41 -5.15
C SER A 29 -28.14 -12.51 -5.31
N GLN A 30 -27.04 -13.04 -5.84
CA GLN A 30 -25.77 -12.35 -6.02
C GLN A 30 -25.29 -12.37 -7.48
N GLY A 31 -26.19 -12.63 -8.43
CA GLY A 31 -25.88 -12.62 -9.86
C GLY A 31 -26.82 -13.55 -10.62
N GLU A 32 -27.37 -13.05 -11.72
CA GLU A 32 -28.31 -13.81 -12.57
C GLU A 32 -27.60 -14.51 -13.74
N ASP A 33 -26.34 -14.17 -14.00
CA ASP A 33 -25.51 -14.72 -15.05
C ASP A 33 -24.12 -15.17 -14.53
N PHE A 34 -23.45 -16.01 -15.31
CA PHE A 34 -22.12 -16.56 -14.98
C PHE A 34 -21.07 -15.46 -14.77
N VAL A 35 -21.07 -14.41 -15.60
CA VAL A 35 -20.07 -13.34 -15.54
C VAL A 35 -20.18 -12.61 -14.22
N LYS A 36 -21.40 -12.28 -13.79
CA LYS A 36 -21.66 -11.59 -12.53
C LYS A 36 -21.30 -12.45 -11.32
N LEU A 37 -21.68 -13.73 -11.33
CA LEU A 37 -21.33 -14.67 -10.26
C LEU A 37 -19.81 -14.86 -10.16
N TYR A 38 -19.12 -15.03 -11.29
CA TYR A 38 -17.66 -15.16 -11.33
C TYR A 38 -16.95 -13.91 -10.81
N GLN A 39 -17.41 -12.72 -11.24
CA GLN A 39 -16.89 -11.45 -10.74
C GLN A 39 -17.07 -11.33 -9.22
N ASN A 40 -18.27 -11.63 -8.71
CA ASN A 40 -18.58 -11.52 -7.29
C ASN A 40 -17.81 -12.55 -6.44
N ALA A 41 -17.66 -13.78 -6.93
CA ALA A 41 -16.81 -14.79 -6.28
C ALA A 41 -15.34 -14.37 -6.27
N THR A 42 -14.85 -13.74 -7.33
CA THR A 42 -13.47 -13.21 -7.41
C THR A 42 -13.25 -12.07 -6.42
N ILE A 43 -14.20 -11.13 -6.33
CA ILE A 43 -14.17 -10.04 -5.33
C ILE A 43 -14.11 -10.63 -3.91
N ALA A 44 -14.92 -11.66 -3.63
CA ALA A 44 -14.91 -12.34 -2.34
C ALA A 44 -13.57 -13.01 -2.05
N SER A 45 -13.00 -13.75 -3.02
CA SER A 45 -11.69 -14.40 -2.87
C SER A 45 -10.56 -13.39 -2.63
N ASN A 46 -10.57 -12.26 -3.33
CA ASN A 46 -9.56 -11.21 -3.15
C ASN A 46 -9.61 -10.58 -1.76
N SER A 47 -10.80 -10.50 -1.15
CA SER A 47 -10.97 -9.98 0.22
C SER A 47 -10.26 -10.83 1.29
N VAL A 48 -10.02 -12.12 1.00
CA VAL A 48 -9.30 -13.05 1.90
C VAL A 48 -7.85 -12.63 2.10
N THR A 49 -7.24 -11.91 1.15
CA THR A 49 -5.88 -11.37 1.30
C THR A 49 -5.73 -10.46 2.53
N TYR A 50 -6.84 -9.85 2.96
CA TYR A 50 -6.88 -8.90 4.07
C TYR A 50 -7.51 -9.49 5.34
N SER A 51 -7.88 -10.78 5.33
CA SER A 51 -8.45 -11.48 6.48
C SER A 51 -7.57 -12.65 6.91
N SER A 52 -7.72 -13.11 8.14
CA SER A 52 -7.00 -14.28 8.68
C SER A 52 -7.56 -15.61 8.16
N GLY A 53 -8.63 -15.59 7.37
CA GLY A 53 -9.29 -16.78 6.83
C GLY A 53 -8.69 -17.25 5.50
N THR A 54 -9.15 -18.41 5.02
CA THR A 54 -8.84 -18.92 3.67
C THR A 54 -10.04 -18.86 2.72
N TRP A 55 -11.19 -18.37 3.20
CA TRP A 55 -12.39 -18.20 2.39
C TRP A 55 -13.24 -17.00 2.84
N ALA A 56 -14.04 -16.46 1.92
CA ALA A 56 -15.03 -15.43 2.23
C ALA A 56 -16.26 -15.53 1.29
N PRO A 57 -17.48 -15.29 1.80
CA PRO A 57 -18.66 -15.12 0.96
C PRO A 57 -18.72 -13.71 0.38
N PHE A 58 -19.29 -13.59 -0.82
CA PHE A 58 -19.59 -12.29 -1.40
C PHE A 58 -20.62 -11.54 -0.55
N THR A 59 -20.40 -10.24 -0.38
CA THR A 59 -21.35 -9.31 0.23
C THR A 59 -21.40 -8.03 -0.59
N SER A 60 -22.53 -7.31 -0.55
CA SER A 60 -22.66 -5.99 -1.19
C SER A 60 -21.60 -5.00 -0.70
N LYS A 61 -21.19 -5.09 0.57
CA LYS A 61 -20.10 -4.30 1.15
C LYS A 61 -18.76 -4.56 0.42
N LEU A 62 -18.46 -5.81 0.08
CA LEU A 62 -17.25 -6.13 -0.69
C LEU A 62 -17.30 -5.54 -2.09
N ALA A 63 -18.46 -5.54 -2.76
CA ALA A 63 -18.61 -4.86 -4.05
C ALA A 63 -18.40 -3.35 -3.94
N SER A 64 -19.00 -2.69 -2.94
CA SER A 64 -18.80 -1.25 -2.72
C SER A 64 -17.32 -0.92 -2.43
N ASN A 65 -16.66 -1.73 -1.59
CA ASN A 65 -15.23 -1.57 -1.32
C ASN A 65 -14.39 -1.76 -2.59
N HIS A 66 -14.71 -2.76 -3.42
CA HIS A 66 -14.00 -3.00 -4.67
C HIS A 66 -14.14 -1.82 -5.65
N ILE A 67 -15.36 -1.26 -5.80
CA ILE A 67 -15.60 -0.06 -6.61
C ILE A 67 -14.79 1.13 -6.08
N HIS A 68 -14.75 1.31 -4.76
CA HIS A 68 -13.97 2.37 -4.13
C HIS A 68 -12.46 2.21 -4.38
N GLN A 69 -11.92 0.99 -4.25
CA GLN A 69 -10.52 0.70 -4.57
C GLN A 69 -10.18 1.02 -6.03
N LEU A 70 -11.05 0.66 -6.98
CA LEU A 70 -10.86 1.03 -8.39
C LEU A 70 -10.84 2.55 -8.58
N LYS A 71 -11.75 3.27 -7.92
CA LYS A 71 -11.78 4.74 -7.97
C LYS A 71 -10.48 5.35 -7.40
N VAL A 72 -9.98 4.80 -6.29
CA VAL A 72 -8.70 5.21 -5.69
C VAL A 72 -7.55 4.95 -6.66
N ILE A 73 -7.45 3.77 -7.26
CA ILE A 73 -6.39 3.42 -8.23
C ILE A 73 -6.39 4.38 -9.42
N THR A 74 -7.56 4.63 -10.01
CA THR A 74 -7.69 5.54 -11.16
C THR A 74 -7.20 6.93 -10.80
N LEU A 75 -7.72 7.52 -9.72
CA LEU A 75 -7.36 8.88 -9.30
C LEU A 75 -5.89 8.98 -8.84
N LEU A 76 -5.36 7.94 -8.19
CA LEU A 76 -3.96 7.89 -7.78
C LEU A 76 -3.03 7.88 -9.00
N THR A 77 -3.39 7.13 -10.05
CA THR A 77 -2.61 7.07 -11.28
C THR A 77 -2.49 8.46 -11.91
N ASP A 78 -3.60 9.17 -12.03
CA ASP A 78 -3.65 10.53 -12.57
C ASP A 78 -2.89 11.52 -11.68
N ASP A 79 -3.07 11.46 -10.37
CA ASP A 79 -2.45 12.41 -9.43
C ASP A 79 -0.95 12.18 -9.26
N ILE A 80 -0.44 10.95 -9.44
CA ILE A 80 0.99 10.68 -9.52
C ILE A 80 1.59 11.34 -10.78
N GLN A 81 0.93 11.18 -11.94
CA GLN A 81 1.40 11.78 -13.20
C GLN A 81 1.40 13.31 -13.16
N ASN A 82 0.44 13.90 -12.45
CA ASN A 82 0.31 15.35 -12.29
C ASN A 82 0.99 15.87 -11.01
N GLU A 83 1.85 15.06 -10.37
CA GLU A 83 2.64 15.41 -9.19
C GLU A 83 1.85 16.00 -8.00
N LYS A 84 0.56 15.66 -7.84
CA LYS A 84 -0.32 16.26 -6.81
C LYS A 84 -0.11 15.71 -5.40
N LEU A 85 0.68 14.64 -5.27
CA LEU A 85 1.06 14.09 -3.97
C LEU A 85 2.21 14.89 -3.37
N TYR A 86 2.18 15.02 -2.05
CA TYR A 86 3.19 15.73 -1.26
C TYR A 86 3.67 14.85 -0.11
N PHE A 87 4.64 15.33 0.66
CA PHE A 87 5.14 14.64 1.84
C PHE A 87 5.29 15.61 3.00
N ASP A 88 5.12 15.09 4.21
CA ASP A 88 5.54 15.73 5.44
C ASP A 88 6.84 15.09 5.93
N ILE A 89 7.61 15.80 6.76
CA ILE A 89 8.78 15.25 7.45
C ILE A 89 8.49 15.19 8.94
N GLN A 90 8.57 14.01 9.54
CA GLN A 90 8.51 13.83 10.98
C GLN A 90 9.93 13.75 11.54
N PRO A 91 10.38 14.69 12.41
CA PRO A 91 11.74 14.69 12.93
C PRO A 91 12.00 13.49 13.84
N GLN A 92 13.19 12.91 13.72
CA GLN A 92 13.71 11.89 14.63
C GLN A 92 14.71 12.54 15.60
N VAL A 93 14.44 12.42 16.90
CA VAL A 93 15.26 13.01 17.96
C VAL A 93 16.01 11.93 18.72
N ASN A 94 17.29 12.20 19.01
CA ASN A 94 18.04 11.40 19.95
C ASN A 94 17.63 11.78 21.38
N LEU A 95 17.07 10.82 22.12
CA LEU A 95 16.55 11.06 23.47
C LEU A 95 17.63 11.36 24.51
N SER A 96 18.89 11.01 24.27
CA SER A 96 19.97 11.27 25.23
C SER A 96 20.45 12.72 25.23
N ASN A 97 20.30 13.43 24.11
CA ASN A 97 20.79 14.79 23.94
C ASN A 97 19.81 15.74 23.25
N ASN A 98 18.57 15.31 22.99
CA ASN A 98 17.51 16.03 22.28
C ASN A 98 17.89 16.58 20.90
N ASN A 99 18.99 16.10 20.30
CA ASN A 99 19.39 16.54 18.96
C ASN A 99 18.57 15.84 17.89
N ILE A 100 18.20 16.57 16.83
CA ILE A 100 17.56 15.99 15.66
C ILE A 100 18.61 15.21 14.87
N VAL A 101 18.39 13.91 14.70
CA VAL A 101 19.30 12.99 14.01
C VAL A 101 18.82 12.56 12.63
N GLY A 102 17.56 12.87 12.28
CA GLY A 102 16.99 12.50 10.99
C GLY A 102 15.55 12.96 10.83
N GLY A 103 14.92 12.49 9.76
CA GLY A 103 13.51 12.74 9.48
C GLY A 103 12.86 11.56 8.76
N GLU A 104 11.63 11.22 9.13
CA GLU A 104 10.81 10.25 8.40
C GLU A 104 9.97 10.98 7.36
N VAL A 105 10.07 10.55 6.10
CA VAL A 105 9.27 11.11 5.01
C VAL A 105 7.93 10.39 4.98
N LEU A 106 6.85 11.16 5.17
CA LEU A 106 5.50 10.66 5.26
C LEU A 106 4.67 11.17 4.08
N LEU A 107 4.34 10.27 3.15
CA LEU A 107 3.50 10.59 2.02
C LEU A 107 2.11 11.10 2.43
N ARG A 108 1.60 12.05 1.66
CA ARG A 108 0.28 12.65 1.81
C ARG A 108 -0.38 12.77 0.46
N TRP A 109 -1.67 12.46 0.45
CA TRP A 109 -2.48 12.58 -0.75
C TRP A 109 -3.83 13.19 -0.40
N HIS A 110 -4.12 14.27 -1.11
CA HIS A 110 -5.42 14.89 -1.12
C HIS A 110 -5.91 14.91 -2.57
N ASN A 111 -7.11 14.37 -2.79
CA ASN A 111 -7.76 14.42 -4.10
C ASN A 111 -9.09 15.16 -3.97
N LYS A 112 -9.41 16.01 -4.95
CA LYS A 112 -10.64 16.82 -4.93
C LYS A 112 -11.93 16.00 -4.74
N ALA A 113 -11.97 14.77 -5.26
CA ALA A 113 -13.14 13.90 -5.22
C ALA A 113 -13.16 12.94 -4.02
N LEU A 114 -12.01 12.68 -3.38
CA LEU A 114 -11.90 11.75 -2.24
C LEU A 114 -11.59 12.45 -0.91
N GLY A 115 -11.20 13.72 -0.95
CA GLY A 115 -10.65 14.42 0.20
C GLY A 115 -9.25 13.92 0.53
N GLN A 116 -8.95 13.86 1.84
CA GLN A 116 -7.67 13.33 2.33
C GLN A 116 -7.72 11.80 2.33
N VAL A 117 -6.79 11.16 1.63
CA VAL A 117 -6.72 9.70 1.51
C VAL A 117 -5.57 9.17 2.36
N SER A 118 -5.85 8.15 3.18
CA SER A 118 -4.86 7.60 4.11
C SER A 118 -3.74 6.84 3.36
N PRO A 119 -2.46 6.99 3.75
CA PRO A 119 -1.38 6.14 3.26
C PRO A 119 -1.65 4.64 3.43
N GLY A 120 -2.34 4.24 4.51
CA GLY A 120 -2.72 2.85 4.73
C GLY A 120 -3.76 2.32 3.73
N GLU A 121 -4.39 3.20 2.97
CA GLU A 121 -5.36 2.85 1.94
C GLU A 121 -4.74 2.83 0.55
N PHE A 122 -4.01 3.88 0.16
CA PHE A 122 -3.49 3.98 -1.20
C PHE A 122 -2.16 3.27 -1.42
N ILE A 123 -1.32 3.09 -0.40
CA ILE A 123 -0.03 2.39 -0.55
C ILE A 123 -0.23 0.91 -0.93
N PRO A 124 -1.09 0.12 -0.25
CA PRO A 124 -1.33 -1.26 -0.65
C PRO A 124 -1.85 -1.39 -2.08
N LEU A 125 -2.71 -0.47 -2.52
CA LEU A 125 -3.22 -0.43 -3.89
C LEU A 125 -2.11 -0.07 -4.87
N ALA A 126 -1.22 0.86 -4.52
CA ALA A 126 -0.06 1.20 -5.33
C ALA A 126 0.92 0.03 -5.48
N GLU A 127 1.11 -0.77 -4.42
CA GLU A 127 1.93 -1.98 -4.45
C GLU A 127 1.31 -3.05 -5.37
N GLN A 128 0.01 -3.30 -5.24
CA GLN A 128 -0.70 -4.29 -6.05
C GLN A 128 -0.74 -3.96 -7.54
N THR A 129 -0.77 -2.68 -7.87
CA THR A 129 -0.85 -2.19 -9.26
C THR A 129 0.51 -1.82 -9.84
N GLY A 130 1.59 -1.89 -9.06
CA GLY A 130 2.92 -1.45 -9.47
C GLY A 130 3.10 0.07 -9.54
N LEU A 131 2.08 0.87 -9.20
CA LEU A 131 2.19 2.34 -9.11
C LEU A 131 3.20 2.77 -8.03
N ILE A 132 3.50 1.90 -7.07
CA ILE A 132 4.46 2.17 -5.99
C ILE A 132 5.84 2.57 -6.52
N TYR A 133 6.27 2.06 -7.67
CA TYR A 133 7.56 2.42 -8.26
C TYR A 133 7.60 3.86 -8.76
N LYS A 134 6.53 4.30 -9.46
CA LYS A 134 6.40 5.68 -9.93
C LYS A 134 6.30 6.65 -8.75
N LEU A 135 5.49 6.27 -7.76
CA LEU A 135 5.33 7.04 -6.53
C LEU A 135 6.65 7.21 -5.78
N THR A 136 7.39 6.11 -5.62
CA THR A 136 8.72 6.08 -5.00
C THR A 136 9.69 7.03 -5.70
N TYR A 137 9.78 6.93 -7.02
CA TYR A 137 10.67 7.76 -7.83
C TYR A 137 10.36 9.25 -7.64
N MET A 138 9.09 9.63 -7.79
CA MET A 138 8.63 11.01 -7.59
C MET A 138 8.96 11.54 -6.19
N VAL A 139 8.76 10.74 -5.14
CA VAL A 139 9.09 11.14 -3.76
C VAL A 139 10.59 11.35 -3.60
N ILE A 140 11.40 10.42 -4.09
CA ILE A 140 12.86 10.49 -3.98
C ILE A 140 13.37 11.77 -4.65
N GLU A 141 12.92 12.07 -5.87
CA GLU A 141 13.30 13.30 -6.57
C GLU A 141 12.89 14.55 -5.79
N LYS A 142 11.65 14.61 -5.29
CA LYS A 142 11.17 15.75 -4.51
C LYS A 142 11.93 15.93 -3.19
N VAL A 143 12.28 14.84 -2.50
CA VAL A 143 13.07 14.88 -1.25
C VAL A 143 14.49 15.35 -1.53
N PHE A 144 15.15 14.85 -2.57
CA PHE A 144 16.50 15.32 -2.94
C PHE A 144 16.49 16.79 -3.34
N HIS A 145 15.49 17.24 -4.10
CA HIS A 145 15.34 18.66 -4.42
C HIS A 145 15.11 19.53 -3.17
N CYS A 146 14.26 19.07 -2.25
CA CYS A 146 13.99 19.77 -0.98
C CYS A 146 15.21 19.83 -0.07
N SER A 147 16.01 18.77 -0.01
CA SER A 147 17.25 18.76 0.79
C SER A 147 18.22 19.85 0.35
N ARG A 148 18.34 20.07 -0.98
CA ARG A 148 19.17 21.14 -1.55
C ARG A 148 18.65 22.54 -1.25
N SER A 149 17.34 22.76 -1.28
CA SER A 149 16.77 24.09 -0.99
C SER A 149 16.70 24.39 0.52
N THR A 150 16.61 23.35 1.36
CA THR A 150 16.60 23.50 2.83
C THR A 150 18.01 23.66 3.38
N LEU A 151 19.05 23.17 2.68
CA LEU A 151 20.45 23.52 2.93
C LEU A 151 20.66 25.05 2.98
N ASP A 152 19.91 25.84 2.19
CA ASP A 152 20.00 27.30 2.20
C ASP A 152 19.26 27.98 3.38
N ARG A 153 18.24 27.33 3.98
CA ARG A 153 17.47 27.91 5.12
C ARG A 153 17.79 27.31 6.48
N ALA A 154 18.39 26.12 6.54
CA ALA A 154 18.72 25.39 7.76
C ALA A 154 20.19 25.51 8.21
N CYS A 155 20.97 26.39 7.59
CA CYS A 155 22.36 26.73 7.95
C CYS A 155 22.56 27.40 9.33
N ARG A 156 21.76 27.06 10.36
CA ARG A 156 22.00 27.47 11.75
C ARG A 156 22.03 26.34 12.78
N SER A 157 21.81 25.07 12.42
CA SER A 157 21.92 23.98 13.42
C SER A 157 22.32 22.64 12.79
N ASN A 158 23.63 22.36 12.66
CA ASN A 158 24.23 21.01 12.57
C ASN A 158 23.42 19.88 11.87
N LEU A 159 22.76 20.18 10.76
CA LEU A 159 21.79 19.29 10.09
C LEU A 159 22.44 18.38 9.02
N ILE A 160 23.78 18.32 8.98
CA ILE A 160 24.54 17.81 7.83
C ILE A 160 24.49 16.27 7.69
N ASN A 161 23.96 15.52 8.67
CA ASN A 161 23.90 14.04 8.63
C ASN A 161 22.49 13.48 8.86
N GLN A 162 21.45 13.98 8.18
CA GLN A 162 20.10 13.43 8.34
C GLN A 162 19.84 12.29 7.34
N CYS A 163 19.85 11.06 7.85
CA CYS A 163 19.27 9.92 7.14
C CYS A 163 17.75 10.13 7.05
N PHE A 164 17.21 10.21 5.83
CA PHE A 164 15.77 10.18 5.61
C PHE A 164 15.32 8.74 5.41
N SER A 165 14.48 8.23 6.32
CA SER A 165 13.82 6.94 6.12
C SER A 165 12.47 7.17 5.45
N ILE A 166 12.23 6.49 4.32
CA ILE A 166 10.93 6.49 3.63
C ILE A 166 10.22 5.20 4.02
N ARG A 167 9.26 5.27 4.95
CA ARG A 167 8.58 4.09 5.50
C ARG A 167 7.62 3.40 4.53
N SER A 168 7.33 4.05 3.40
CA SER A 168 6.55 3.50 2.28
C SER A 168 7.40 2.78 1.23
N LEU A 169 8.71 2.60 1.44
CA LEU A 169 9.57 1.83 0.53
C LEU A 169 9.78 0.39 1.02
N PRO A 170 9.84 -0.58 0.10
CA PRO A 170 10.27 -1.93 0.46
C PRO A 170 11.67 -1.87 1.11
N ARG A 171 11.85 -2.61 2.21
CA ARG A 171 13.03 -2.59 3.10
C ARG A 171 14.41 -2.75 2.41
N ARG A 172 14.47 -3.07 1.12
CA ARG A 172 15.72 -3.31 0.37
C ARG A 172 16.48 -2.04 -0.05
N LEU A 173 15.88 -0.84 0.05
CA LEU A 173 16.54 0.41 -0.41
C LEU A 173 17.20 1.23 0.72
N CYS A 174 16.94 0.92 1.99
CA CYS A 174 17.45 1.71 3.13
C CYS A 174 18.87 1.32 3.61
N SER A 175 19.56 0.36 2.98
CA SER A 175 20.85 -0.14 3.47
C SER A 175 22.09 0.59 2.94
N SER A 176 21.92 1.71 2.23
CA SER A 176 23.03 2.37 1.51
C SER A 176 23.14 3.88 1.77
N CYS A 177 22.60 4.38 2.88
CA CYS A 177 22.85 5.74 3.36
C CYS A 177 23.76 5.72 4.59
#